data_AF-A0A1H6J4S0-F1
#
_entry.id   AF-A0A1H6J4S0-F1
#
_cell.length_a   1.000
_cell.length_b   1.000
_cell.length_c   1.000
_cell.angle_alpha   90.00
_cell.angle_beta   90.00
_cell.angle_gamma   90.00
#
_symmetry.space_group_name_H-M   'P 1'
#
loop_
_entity.id
_entity.type
_entity.pdbx_description
1 polymer ?
#
loop_
_entity_poly.entity_id
_entity_poly.type
_entity_poly.pdbx_seq_one_letter_code
_entity_poly.pdbx_strand_id
1 'polypeptide(L)'
;MSKLAAPEIIEAVELLGLTLGTGLVSSTGIYLEDLGLTAVTGGELKLGAWFLGMGLVALYIGVYLLGYETLRPRLFGDGSSNGDAA
;
A
#
# COMPACT_ATOMS: atom_id res chain seq x y z
N MET A 1 29.13 -9.56 20.62
CA MET A 1 28.41 -8.49 19.90
C MET A 1 28.60 -8.75 18.41
N SER A 2 27.55 -8.57 17.58
CA SER A 2 27.53 -8.73 16.09
C SER A 2 27.01 -10.05 15.47
N LYS A 3 25.96 -10.69 16.03
CA LYS A 3 25.24 -11.80 15.35
C LYS A 3 23.83 -11.48 14.85
N LEU A 4 23.40 -10.21 14.87
CA LEU A 4 22.01 -9.82 14.59
C LEU A 4 21.81 -8.84 13.42
N ALA A 5 22.88 -8.35 12.78
CA ALA A 5 22.73 -7.33 11.72
C ALA A 5 22.11 -7.89 10.43
N ALA A 6 22.41 -9.14 10.06
CA ALA A 6 21.90 -9.72 8.81
C ALA A 6 20.36 -9.81 8.75
N PRO A 7 19.66 -10.38 9.76
CA PRO A 7 18.20 -10.48 9.71
C PRO A 7 17.50 -9.12 9.76
N GLU A 8 17.95 -8.19 10.61
CA GLU A 8 17.31 -6.87 10.72
C GLU A 8 17.50 -6.00 9.46
N ILE A 9 18.65 -6.11 8.79
CA ILE A 9 18.87 -5.41 7.51
C ILE A 9 17.92 -5.94 6.43
N ILE A 10 17.72 -7.26 6.38
CA ILE A 10 16.79 -7.87 5.41
C ILE A 10 15.36 -7.39 5.67
N GLU A 11 14.93 -7.43 6.93
CA GLU A 11 13.60 -6.95 7.32
C GLU A 11 13.40 -5.47 6.99
N ALA A 12 14.39 -4.61 7.27
CA ALA A 12 14.33 -3.20 6.92
C ALA A 12 14.23 -2.96 5.41
N VAL A 13 14.96 -3.75 4.60
CA VAL A 13 14.89 -3.68 3.13
C VAL A 13 13.53 -4.14 2.62
N GLU A 14 12.96 -5.21 3.18
CA GLU A 14 11.62 -5.68 2.84
C GLU A 14 10.55 -4.64 3.18
N LEU A 15 10.63 -4.03 4.37
CA LEU A 15 9.73 -2.96 4.80
C LEU A 15 9.82 -1.73 3.90
N LEU A 16 11.03 -1.34 3.49
CA LEU A 16 11.24 -0.26 2.53
C LEU A 16 10.64 -0.62 1.17
N GLY A 17 10.87 -1.83 0.67
CA GLY A 17 10.28 -2.32 -0.58
C GLY A 17 8.76 -2.31 -0.54
N LEU A 18 8.15 -2.78 0.54
CA LEU A 18 6.71 -2.75 0.78
C LEU A 18 6.15 -1.32 0.83
N THR A 19 6.84 -0.42 1.54
CA THR A 19 6.43 0.99 1.66
C THR A 19 6.48 1.69 0.30
N LEU A 20 7.56 1.48 -0.46
CA LEU A 20 7.72 2.04 -1.80
C LEU A 20 6.69 1.45 -2.77
N GLY A 21 6.48 0.14 -2.75
CA GLY A 21 5.45 -0.52 -3.57
C GLY A 21 4.05 0.00 -3.26
N THR A 22 3.73 0.15 -1.98
CA THR A 22 2.47 0.75 -1.50
C THR A 22 2.30 2.17 -2.02
N GLY A 23 3.33 3.01 -1.89
CA GLY A 23 3.33 4.39 -2.37
C GLY A 23 3.15 4.48 -3.89
N LEU A 24 3.81 3.59 -4.64
CA LEU A 24 3.79 3.56 -6.11
C LEU A 24 2.43 3.10 -6.65
N VAL A 25 1.82 2.09 -6.01
CA VAL A 25 0.46 1.65 -6.33
C VAL A 25 -0.55 2.75 -5.99
N SER A 26 -0.39 3.41 -4.86
CA SER A 26 -1.30 4.48 -4.43
C SER A 26 -1.21 5.70 -5.35
N SER A 27 0.00 6.12 -5.75
CA SER A 27 0.18 7.24 -6.68
C SER A 27 -0.38 6.94 -8.07
N THR A 28 -0.28 5.68 -8.52
CA THR A 28 -0.93 5.22 -9.75
C THR A 28 -2.45 5.34 -9.64
N GLY A 29 -3.03 4.97 -8.50
CA GLY A 29 -4.46 5.13 -8.25
C GLY A 29 -4.93 6.58 -8.36
N ILE A 30 -4.23 7.51 -7.71
CA ILE A 30 -4.52 8.96 -7.79
C ILE A 30 -4.42 9.48 -9.23
N TYR A 31 -3.40 9.05 -9.98
CA TYR A 31 -3.23 9.47 -11.36
C TYR A 31 -4.37 8.98 -12.27
N LEU A 32 -4.84 7.76 -12.05
CA LEU A 32 -6.00 7.23 -12.78
C LEU A 32 -7.29 7.96 -12.41
N GLU A 33 -7.46 8.41 -11.17
CA GLU A 33 -8.59 9.25 -10.78
C GLU A 33 -8.59 10.59 -11.53
N ASP A 34 -7.43 11.25 -11.64
CA ASP A 34 -7.29 12.51 -12.39
C ASP A 34 -7.61 12.35 -13.88
N LEU A 35 -7.09 11.28 -14.51
CA LEU A 35 -7.43 10.93 -15.89
C LEU A 35 -8.93 10.62 -16.05
N GLY A 36 -9.50 9.92 -15.08
CA GLY A 36 -10.92 9.58 -15.06
C GLY A 36 -11.81 10.81 -14.99
N LEU A 37 -11.51 11.74 -14.08
CA LEU A 37 -12.22 13.01 -13.93
C LEU A 37 -12.08 13.88 -15.19
N THR A 38 -10.89 13.94 -15.78
CA THR A 38 -10.63 14.68 -17.02
C THR A 38 -11.42 14.08 -18.19
N ALA A 39 -11.50 12.76 -18.30
CA ALA A 39 -12.27 12.10 -19.35
C ALA A 39 -13.79 12.27 -19.16
N VAL A 40 -14.29 12.16 -17.93
CA VAL A 40 -15.71 12.40 -17.61
C VAL A 40 -16.11 13.84 -17.94
N THR A 41 -15.31 14.82 -17.51
CA THR A 41 -15.59 16.24 -17.77
C THR A 41 -15.41 16.61 -19.24
N GLY A 42 -14.58 15.87 -19.98
CA GLY A 42 -14.42 15.96 -21.43
C GLY A 42 -15.52 15.26 -22.26
N GLY A 43 -16.47 14.57 -21.63
CA GLY A 43 -17.59 13.89 -22.29
C GLY A 43 -17.42 12.40 -22.55
N GLU A 44 -16.23 11.83 -22.28
CA GLU A 44 -15.89 10.42 -22.47
C GLU A 44 -16.19 9.59 -21.21
N LEU A 45 -17.48 9.48 -20.87
CA LEU A 45 -17.94 8.85 -19.62
C LEU A 45 -17.49 7.38 -19.45
N LYS A 46 -17.41 6.62 -20.55
CA LYS A 46 -17.07 5.18 -20.50
C LYS A 46 -15.61 4.97 -20.08
N LEU A 47 -14.70 5.73 -20.69
CA LEU A 47 -13.27 5.74 -20.36
C LEU A 47 -13.03 6.35 -18.98
N GLY A 48 -13.73 7.45 -18.66
CA GLY A 48 -13.61 8.09 -17.36
C GLY A 48 -14.05 7.21 -16.19
N ALA A 49 -15.19 6.52 -16.32
CA ALA A 49 -15.67 5.57 -15.32
C ALA A 49 -14.72 4.37 -15.15
N TRP A 50 -14.12 3.89 -16.25
CA TRP A 50 -13.12 2.83 -16.20
C TRP A 50 -11.88 3.25 -15.42
N PHE A 51 -11.33 4.43 -15.70
CA PHE A 51 -10.16 4.94 -14.98
C PHE A 51 -10.44 5.21 -13.49
N LEU A 52 -11.61 5.77 -13.16
CA LEU A 52 -12.03 5.92 -11.76
C LEU A 52 -12.14 4.57 -11.04
N GLY A 53 -12.73 3.56 -11.70
CA GLY A 53 -12.82 2.21 -11.15
C GLY A 53 -11.44 1.60 -10.88
N MET A 54 -10.53 1.71 -11.84
CA MET A 54 -9.15 1.20 -11.69
C MET A 54 -8.35 1.99 -10.66
N GLY A 55 -8.57 3.31 -10.56
CA GLY A 55 -7.98 4.17 -9.55
C GLY A 55 -8.36 3.74 -8.14
N LEU A 56 -9.64 3.50 -7.89
CA LEU A 56 -10.15 2.98 -6.62
C LEU A 56 -9.58 1.60 -6.28
N VAL A 57 -9.48 0.70 -7.26
CA VAL A 57 -8.87 -0.63 -7.04
C VAL A 57 -7.40 -0.51 -6.66
N ALA A 58 -6.63 0.32 -7.37
CA ALA A 58 -5.23 0.55 -7.06
C ALA A 58 -5.07 1.17 -5.65
N LEU A 59 -5.89 2.17 -5.31
CA LEU A 59 -5.89 2.76 -3.96
C LEU A 59 -6.24 1.75 -2.88
N TYR A 60 -7.23 0.89 -3.11
CA TYR A 60 -7.58 -0.17 -2.16
C TYR A 60 -6.41 -1.14 -1.93
N ILE A 61 -5.76 -1.59 -3.02
CA ILE A 61 -4.61 -2.49 -2.91
C ILE A 61 -3.45 -1.81 -2.18
N GLY A 62 -3.09 -0.58 -2.58
CA GLY A 62 -2.01 0.17 -1.97
C GLY A 62 -2.28 0.48 -0.51
N VAL A 63 -3.34 1.23 -0.22
CA VAL A 63 -3.59 1.78 1.12
C VAL A 63 -4.07 0.71 2.10
N TYR A 64 -5.04 -0.12 1.69
CA TYR A 64 -5.69 -1.06 2.60
C TYR A 64 -4.91 -2.38 2.69
N LEU A 65 -4.72 -3.10 1.58
CA LEU A 65 -4.07 -4.43 1.64
C LEU A 65 -2.58 -4.33 1.98
N LEU A 66 -1.85 -3.45 1.30
CA LEU A 66 -0.41 -3.32 1.53
C LEU A 66 -0.11 -2.42 2.74
N GLY A 67 -0.76 -1.26 2.85
CA GLY A 67 -0.53 -0.33 3.95
C GLY A 67 -1.10 -0.81 5.29
N TYR A 68 -2.39 -1.12 5.35
CA TYR A 68 -3.06 -1.40 6.61
C TYR A 68 -2.93 -2.86 7.06
N GLU A 69 -3.13 -3.83 6.17
CA GLU A 69 -3.05 -5.26 6.54
C GLU A 69 -1.61 -5.77 6.59
N THR A 70 -0.71 -5.27 5.75
CA THR A 70 0.66 -5.82 5.66
C THR A 70 1.70 -4.95 6.36
N LEU A 71 1.74 -3.65 6.07
CA LEU A 71 2.80 -2.76 6.55
C LEU A 71 2.59 -2.35 8.01
N ARG A 72 1.35 -2.00 8.40
CA ARG A 72 1.03 -1.57 9.77
C ARG A 72 1.35 -2.63 10.84
N PRO A 73 0.98 -3.92 10.70
CA PRO A 73 1.29 -4.92 11.72
C PRO A 73 2.78 -5.23 11.78
N ARG A 74 3.53 -5.06 10.69
CA ARG A 74 4.98 -5.26 10.69
C ARG A 74 5.76 -4.07 11.27
N LEU A 75 5.18 -2.87 11.24
CA LEU A 75 5.80 -1.66 11.82
C LEU A 75 5.44 -1.43 13.28
N PHE A 76 4.30 -1.97 13.74
CA PHE A 76 3.73 -1.67 15.06
C PHE A 76 3.29 -2.92 15.85
N GLY A 77 3.42 -4.12 15.27
CA GLY A 77 2.96 -5.38 15.85
C GLY A 77 4.01 -6.04 16.73
N ASP A 78 4.39 -5.35 17.80
CA ASP A 78 5.36 -5.83 18.79
C ASP A 78 4.83 -5.59 20.23
N GLY A 79 3.54 -5.29 20.38
CA GLY A 79 2.96 -4.77 21.62
C GLY A 79 2.02 -5.67 22.41
N SER A 80 1.56 -6.82 21.88
CA SER A 80 0.61 -7.67 22.63
C SER A 80 0.74 -9.16 22.31
N SER A 81 1.51 -9.85 23.16
CA SER A 81 1.15 -11.13 23.78
C SER A 81 2.30 -11.62 24.67
N ASN A 82 2.68 -10.83 25.68
CA ASN A 82 3.39 -11.36 26.85
C ASN A 82 2.35 -11.72 27.92
N GLY A 83 1.77 -12.90 27.79
CA GLY A 83 0.87 -13.48 28.78
C GLY A 83 -0.39 -14.01 28.15
N ASP A 84 -0.31 -15.20 27.55
CA ASP A 84 -1.42 -16.13 27.44
C ASP A 84 -0.84 -17.54 27.22
N ALA A 85 -1.16 -18.43 28.17
CA ALA A 85 -0.97 -19.89 28.20
C ALA A 85 0.47 -20.43 28.35
N ALA A 86 0.82 -21.27 29.33
CA ALA A 86 0.15 -21.80 30.51
C ALA A 86 1.26 -22.42 31.40
#